data_AF-A0A971YXU9-F1
#
_entry.id   AF-A0A971YXU9-F1
#
_cell.length_a   1.000
_cell.length_b   1.000
_cell.length_c   1.000
_cell.angle_alpha   90.00
_cell.angle_beta   90.00
_cell.angle_gamma   90.00
#
_symmetry.space_group_name_H-M   'P 1'
#
loop_
_entity.id
_entity.type
_entity.pdbx_description
1 polymer ?
#
loop_
_entity_poly.entity_id
_entity_poly.type
_entity_poly.pdbx_seq_one_letter_code
_entity_poly.pdbx_strand_id
1 'polypeptide(L)'
;MRSHLLLLVIVLSLLLSLPCQAAEYQKLSLQPGYSEVIEVFGVHKLAIGNPEVVQAKLIDSTHLLVNAVGVGRTNMLLLDSDSVLIKRVVVEVSPWQMREVQDYIKYLIGPTVNVIEVNGQVFVWGVVDGDPEKLTQAITQRFPGIAVRLKNPESKLNIIAFNGMIQQNLNNPTLTLKLIKNDLAIMSGRVVTMEEYHRIEQMLDQLPFRVVNLVELVQVKPNHDSDNTQDLIDLLGALWPSFEFVQKGNIVAIIGSLPPEEFQAYQQIIKDRVEKGNIVSLVKTIPNTEPILPEPKLQQIRVRLHLLELNRQDISELGFDWDNSIPFKLEGTDRGFFQIGSFVRDGDLISRLRLLSSKGKVRILAEPELTTVEGEKAQIHVGGEIPVSDGDGVQWKEYGIQFTIIPKLAGKQNIELEVQAVVSSLDWTNQIELGAAVLPAISSSSFSTVLCQPSGTSSALGGILERRTGRTQSGIPGLANLPLVGELFSWDKTEMTERELVAIISAFIIDDGSDVFEKEDDDYVHKHGGKLPNDLGL
;
A
#
# COMPACT_ATOMS: atom_id res chain seq x y z
N MET A 1 21.41 48.68 48.65
CA MET A 1 20.64 47.70 47.84
C MET A 1 19.85 48.29 46.67
N ARG A 2 19.55 49.60 46.60
CA ARG A 2 18.80 50.20 45.46
C ARG A 2 19.67 50.59 44.24
N SER A 3 20.99 50.77 44.38
CA SER A 3 21.88 51.17 43.28
C SER A 3 22.26 50.02 42.34
N HIS A 4 22.38 48.79 42.85
CA HIS A 4 22.77 47.62 42.05
C HIS A 4 21.63 47.07 41.18
N LEU A 5 20.37 47.27 41.59
CA LEU A 5 19.21 46.87 40.79
C LEU A 5 19.07 47.75 39.53
N LEU A 6 19.40 49.04 39.67
CA LEU A 6 19.29 50.02 38.59
C LEU A 6 20.38 49.82 37.53
N LEU A 7 21.60 49.46 37.96
CA LEU A 7 22.69 49.11 37.05
C LEU A 7 22.38 47.83 36.26
N LEU A 8 21.78 46.83 36.91
CA LEU A 8 21.41 45.57 36.27
C LEU A 8 20.29 45.75 35.23
N VAL A 9 19.30 46.60 35.51
CA VAL A 9 18.24 46.94 34.56
C VAL A 9 18.78 47.72 33.35
N ILE A 10 19.76 48.63 33.55
CA ILE A 10 20.39 49.38 32.46
C ILE A 10 21.26 48.47 31.58
N VAL A 11 22.02 47.54 32.18
CA VAL A 11 22.81 46.56 31.44
C VAL A 11 21.91 45.58 30.67
N LEU A 12 20.80 45.14 31.28
CA LEU A 12 19.82 44.27 30.63
C LEU A 12 19.08 45.01 29.49
N SER A 13 18.79 46.30 29.64
CA SER A 13 18.16 47.10 28.58
C SER A 13 19.12 47.47 27.44
N LEU A 14 20.43 47.58 27.71
CA LEU A 14 21.46 47.75 26.68
C LEU A 14 21.70 46.46 25.89
N LEU A 15 21.51 45.29 26.50
CA LEU A 15 21.61 43.98 25.84
C LEU A 15 20.39 43.67 24.96
N LEU A 16 19.24 44.28 25.24
CA LEU A 16 17.99 44.14 24.48
C LEU A 16 17.88 45.08 23.27
N SER A 17 18.84 45.98 23.04
CA SER A 17 18.81 46.97 21.95
C SER A 17 19.79 46.70 20.80
N LEU A 18 20.38 45.51 20.74
CA LEU A 18 21.13 45.10 19.54
C LEU A 18 20.16 45.07 18.35
N PRO A 19 20.45 45.79 17.24
CA PRO A 19 19.66 45.66 16.03
C PRO A 19 19.80 44.22 15.54
N CYS A 20 18.70 43.47 15.66
CA CYS A 20 18.57 42.17 15.01
C CYS A 20 18.56 42.42 13.50
N GLN A 21 19.73 42.38 12.87
CA GLN A 21 19.81 42.28 11.42
C GLN A 21 19.32 40.88 11.04
N ALA A 22 18.06 40.80 10.62
CA ALA A 22 17.56 39.63 9.93
C ALA A 22 18.38 39.45 8.65
N ALA A 23 19.13 38.35 8.55
CA ALA A 23 19.85 38.00 7.33
C ALA A 23 18.85 37.97 6.16
N GLU A 24 19.03 38.86 5.20
CA GLU A 24 18.20 38.94 4.00
C GLU A 24 18.38 37.66 3.19
N TYR A 25 17.34 36.83 3.12
CA TYR A 25 17.35 35.59 2.35
C TYR A 25 16.56 35.77 1.06
N GLN A 26 17.14 35.31 -0.04
CA GLN A 26 16.44 35.29 -1.33
C GLN A 26 15.45 34.13 -1.32
N LYS A 27 14.19 34.41 -1.64
CA LYS A 27 13.15 33.40 -1.77
C LYS A 27 13.04 32.96 -3.23
N LEU A 28 13.10 31.65 -3.47
CA LEU A 28 12.85 31.01 -4.77
C LEU A 28 11.60 30.14 -4.64
N SER A 29 10.64 30.28 -5.56
CA SER A 29 9.38 29.54 -5.52
C SER A 29 9.25 28.69 -6.76
N LEU A 30 9.15 27.37 -6.60
CA LEU A 30 9.15 26.40 -7.68
C LEU A 30 7.96 25.43 -7.57
N GLN A 31 7.70 24.68 -8.64
CA GLN A 31 6.76 23.55 -8.67
C GLN A 31 7.54 22.24 -8.82
N PRO A 32 7.06 21.10 -8.28
CA PRO A 32 7.74 19.81 -8.41
C PRO A 32 8.03 19.48 -9.87
N GLY A 33 9.23 18.99 -10.16
CA GLY A 33 9.67 18.63 -11.50
C GLY A 33 10.15 19.79 -12.37
N TYR A 34 10.08 21.04 -11.89
CA TYR A 34 10.64 22.21 -12.60
C TYR A 34 12.10 22.46 -12.26
N SER A 35 12.82 23.03 -13.22
CA SER A 35 14.20 23.47 -13.10
C SER A 35 14.32 24.96 -13.40
N GLU A 36 15.06 25.69 -12.58
CA GLU A 36 15.35 27.11 -12.77
C GLU A 36 16.86 27.35 -12.67
N VAL A 37 17.39 28.22 -13.52
CA VAL A 37 18.79 28.66 -13.44
C VAL A 37 18.82 30.03 -12.78
N ILE A 38 19.55 30.15 -11.68
CA ILE A 38 19.72 31.42 -10.96
C ILE A 38 21.15 31.93 -11.11
N GLU A 39 21.30 33.23 -11.27
CA GLU A 39 22.59 33.90 -11.27
C GLU A 39 23.13 34.00 -9.83
N VAL A 40 24.41 33.65 -9.67
CA VAL A 40 25.16 33.68 -8.42
C VAL A 40 26.51 34.34 -8.65
N PHE A 41 27.23 34.74 -7.60
CA PHE A 41 28.57 35.32 -7.76
C PHE A 41 29.51 34.81 -6.66
N GLY A 42 30.70 34.37 -7.06
CA GLY A 42 31.76 33.94 -6.13
C GLY A 42 31.50 32.59 -5.45
N VAL A 43 30.47 31.85 -5.86
CA VAL A 43 30.09 30.57 -5.26
C VAL A 43 31.01 29.46 -5.76
N HIS A 44 31.65 28.76 -4.83
CA HIS A 44 32.50 27.60 -5.12
C HIS A 44 31.97 26.33 -4.50
N LYS A 45 31.18 26.44 -3.43
CA LYS A 45 30.57 25.31 -2.73
C LYS A 45 29.10 25.59 -2.45
N LEU A 46 28.32 24.52 -2.42
CA LEU A 46 26.89 24.54 -2.17
C LEU A 46 26.57 23.53 -1.08
N ALA A 47 25.75 23.90 -0.11
CA ALA A 47 25.14 22.96 0.83
C ALA A 47 23.62 23.11 0.80
N ILE A 48 22.90 21.99 0.76
CA ILE A 48 21.43 21.95 0.67
C ILE A 48 20.91 21.32 1.96
N GLY A 49 19.94 21.97 2.61
CA GLY A 49 19.38 21.50 3.88
C GLY A 49 18.60 20.20 3.74
N ASN A 50 17.70 20.14 2.76
CA ASN A 50 16.97 18.93 2.38
C ASN A 50 17.06 18.72 0.84
N PRO A 51 17.80 17.70 0.36
CA PRO A 51 17.93 17.39 -1.07
C PRO A 51 16.72 16.65 -1.68
N GLU A 52 15.83 16.06 -0.85
CA GLU A 52 14.51 15.58 -1.31
C GLU A 52 13.61 16.76 -1.68
N VAL A 53 13.87 17.88 -1.01
CA VAL A 53 13.49 19.26 -1.34
C VAL A 53 13.69 19.64 -2.81
N VAL A 54 14.97 19.90 -3.05
CA VAL A 54 15.56 20.59 -4.17
C VAL A 54 16.95 20.02 -4.36
N GLN A 55 17.33 19.76 -5.59
CA GLN A 55 18.72 19.49 -5.95
C GLN A 55 19.25 20.70 -6.68
N ALA A 56 20.51 21.04 -6.47
CA ALA A 56 21.12 22.15 -7.19
C ALA A 56 22.56 21.83 -7.56
N LYS A 57 22.97 22.33 -8.72
CA LYS A 57 24.28 22.10 -9.30
C LYS A 57 24.84 23.40 -9.83
N LEU A 58 26.07 23.70 -9.43
CA LEU A 58 26.80 24.83 -9.97
C LEU A 58 27.15 24.52 -11.44
N ILE A 59 26.67 25.34 -12.37
CA ILE A 59 27.03 25.25 -13.78
C ILE A 59 28.42 25.87 -13.96
N ASP A 60 28.61 27.06 -13.40
CA ASP A 60 29.87 27.82 -13.37
C ASP A 60 29.90 28.77 -12.14
N SER A 61 30.96 29.56 -11.96
CA SER A 61 31.09 30.50 -10.82
C SER A 61 30.01 31.60 -10.76
N THR A 62 29.16 31.68 -11.79
CA THR A 62 28.12 32.69 -11.97
C THR A 62 26.69 32.14 -12.13
N HIS A 63 26.50 30.83 -12.35
CA HIS A 63 25.19 30.23 -12.60
C HIS A 63 24.98 28.95 -11.79
N LEU A 64 23.82 28.84 -11.17
CA LEU A 64 23.37 27.69 -10.40
C LEU A 64 22.08 27.13 -11.00
N LEU A 65 22.09 25.86 -11.41
CA LEU A 65 20.88 25.12 -11.76
C LEU A 65 20.21 24.61 -10.48
N VAL A 66 18.91 24.86 -10.34
CA VAL A 66 18.09 24.45 -9.20
C VAL A 66 16.91 23.62 -9.72
N ASN A 67 16.83 22.36 -9.30
CA ASN A 67 15.78 21.42 -9.66
C ASN A 67 14.86 21.19 -8.45
N ALA A 68 13.57 21.44 -8.61
CA ALA A 68 12.56 21.12 -7.61
C ALA A 68 12.22 19.61 -7.69
N VAL A 69 12.50 18.88 -6.62
CA VAL A 69 12.35 17.41 -6.59
C VAL A 69 11.06 17.03 -5.86
N GLY A 70 10.87 17.54 -4.64
CA GLY A 70 9.73 17.24 -3.79
C GLY A 70 9.08 18.50 -3.24
N VAL A 71 7.83 18.37 -2.79
CA VAL A 71 7.11 19.48 -2.16
C VAL A 71 7.68 19.78 -0.78
N GLY A 72 7.85 21.05 -0.47
CA GLY A 72 8.26 21.50 0.86
C GLY A 72 9.10 22.76 0.82
N ARG A 73 9.73 23.08 1.96
CA ARG A 73 10.59 24.25 2.10
C ARG A 73 11.96 23.81 2.55
N THR A 74 12.98 24.23 1.81
CA THR A 74 14.38 23.93 2.09
C THR A 74 15.22 25.20 1.93
N ASN A 75 16.46 25.15 2.39
CA ASN A 75 17.41 26.22 2.19
C ASN A 75 18.68 25.70 1.51
N MET A 76 19.26 26.54 0.68
CA MET A 76 20.56 26.35 0.08
C MET A 76 21.53 27.39 0.64
N LEU A 77 22.73 26.95 1.00
CA LEU A 77 23.83 27.78 1.47
C LEU A 77 24.86 27.86 0.35
N LEU A 78 25.08 29.08 -0.15
CA LEU A 78 26.09 29.38 -1.16
C LEU A 78 27.36 29.81 -0.43
N LEU A 79 28.46 29.10 -0.68
CA LEU A 79 29.72 29.24 0.05
C LEU A 79 30.85 29.59 -0.95
N ASP A 80 31.81 30.40 -0.50
CA ASP A 80 33.01 30.71 -1.28
C ASP A 80 34.06 29.59 -1.20
N SER A 81 35.26 29.83 -1.76
CA SER A 81 36.37 28.88 -1.75
C SER A 81 36.84 28.51 -0.34
N ASP A 82 36.76 29.46 0.60
CA ASP A 82 37.19 29.31 1.99
C ASP A 82 36.07 28.76 2.89
N SER A 83 34.92 28.39 2.30
CA SER A 83 33.73 27.86 2.99
C SER A 83 33.03 28.89 3.89
N VAL A 84 33.19 30.18 3.58
CA VAL A 84 32.44 31.26 4.22
C VAL A 84 31.08 31.41 3.53
N LEU A 85 30.03 31.60 4.31
CA LEU A 85 28.66 31.76 3.80
C LEU A 85 28.53 33.08 3.04
N ILE A 86 28.33 32.99 1.71
CA ILE A 86 28.03 34.13 0.85
C ILE A 86 26.55 34.49 0.97
N LYS A 87 25.67 33.50 0.79
CA LYS A 87 24.22 33.74 0.72
C LYS A 87 23.40 32.53 1.15
N ARG A 88 22.28 32.78 1.81
CA ARG A 88 21.23 31.79 2.06
C ARG A 88 20.07 32.01 1.09
N VAL A 89 19.74 30.99 0.33
CA VAL A 89 18.56 30.95 -0.54
C VAL A 89 17.53 30.03 0.10
N VAL A 90 16.31 30.51 0.29
CA VAL A 90 15.19 29.68 0.76
C VAL A 90 14.39 29.29 -0.47
N VAL A 91 14.28 27.98 -0.71
CA VAL A 91 13.48 27.45 -1.81
C VAL A 91 12.21 26.85 -1.24
N GLU A 92 11.07 27.30 -1.76
CA GLU A 92 9.76 26.77 -1.46
C GLU A 92 9.20 26.11 -2.72
N VAL A 93 9.02 24.79 -2.65
CA VAL A 93 8.40 24.01 -3.71
C VAL A 93 6.95 23.77 -3.31
N SER A 94 6.03 24.43 -4.00
CA SER A 94 4.60 24.34 -3.72
C SER A 94 3.93 23.28 -4.60
N PRO A 95 2.97 22.51 -4.07
CA PRO A 95 2.25 21.52 -4.87
C PRO A 95 1.46 22.19 -5.99
N TRP A 96 1.15 21.41 -7.03
CA TRP A 96 0.27 21.83 -8.10
C TRP A 96 -1.13 22.16 -7.55
N GLN A 97 -1.78 23.20 -8.07
CA GLN A 97 -3.15 23.49 -7.68
C GLN A 97 -4.08 22.40 -8.22
N MET A 98 -4.57 21.55 -7.33
CA MET A 98 -5.37 20.37 -7.66
C MET A 98 -6.57 20.68 -8.58
N ARG A 99 -7.20 21.86 -8.41
CA ARG A 99 -8.31 22.31 -9.24
C ARG A 99 -7.91 22.46 -10.71
N GLU A 100 -6.76 23.07 -10.99
CA GLU A 100 -6.26 23.26 -12.36
C GLU A 100 -5.94 21.91 -13.03
N VAL A 101 -5.32 20.99 -12.27
CA VAL A 101 -4.99 19.65 -12.75
C VAL A 101 -6.24 18.83 -13.04
N GLN A 102 -7.22 18.86 -12.12
CA GLN A 102 -8.51 18.18 -12.29
C GLN A 102 -9.28 18.71 -13.49
N ASP A 103 -9.34 20.03 -13.68
CA ASP A 103 -10.04 20.66 -14.80
C ASP A 103 -9.42 20.26 -16.15
N TYR A 104 -8.08 20.24 -16.24
CA TYR A 104 -7.38 19.81 -17.45
C TYR A 104 -7.60 18.32 -17.76
N ILE A 105 -7.47 17.44 -16.76
CA ILE A 105 -7.65 15.98 -16.95
C ILE A 105 -9.11 15.67 -17.31
N LYS A 106 -10.07 16.32 -16.66
CA LYS A 106 -11.50 16.18 -16.97
C LYS A 106 -11.81 16.60 -18.39
N TYR A 107 -11.18 17.67 -18.89
CA TYR A 107 -11.31 18.12 -20.27
C TYR A 107 -10.72 17.11 -21.27
N LEU A 108 -9.56 16.51 -20.95
CA LEU A 108 -8.84 15.65 -21.87
C LEU A 108 -9.40 14.22 -21.94
N ILE A 109 -9.85 13.64 -20.82
CA ILE A 109 -10.11 12.19 -20.70
C ILE A 109 -11.52 11.89 -20.11
N GLY A 110 -12.24 12.89 -19.60
CA GLY A 110 -13.57 12.70 -19.03
C GLY A 110 -13.57 12.22 -17.56
N PRO A 111 -14.75 11.95 -16.97
CA PRO A 111 -14.91 11.75 -15.52
C PRO A 111 -14.54 10.35 -15.00
N THR A 112 -14.09 9.43 -15.86
CA THR A 112 -13.79 8.02 -15.50
C THR A 112 -12.40 7.83 -14.88
N VAL A 113 -11.64 8.91 -14.73
CA VAL A 113 -10.27 8.90 -14.21
C VAL A 113 -10.22 9.54 -12.83
N ASN A 114 -9.57 8.87 -11.88
CA ASN A 114 -9.35 9.37 -10.54
C ASN A 114 -8.06 10.17 -10.47
N VAL A 115 -8.14 11.36 -9.86
CA VAL A 115 -7.00 12.23 -9.61
C VAL A 115 -6.90 12.41 -8.10
N ILE A 116 -5.80 11.97 -7.51
CA ILE A 116 -5.55 12.06 -6.07
C ILE A 116 -4.17 12.68 -5.83
N GLU A 117 -4.02 13.43 -4.74
CA GLU A 117 -2.74 13.95 -4.30
C GLU A 117 -2.29 13.17 -3.06
N VAL A 118 -1.07 12.65 -3.09
CA VAL A 118 -0.47 11.91 -1.97
C VAL A 118 0.94 12.47 -1.76
N ASN A 119 1.21 13.01 -0.56
CA ASN A 119 2.49 13.60 -0.18
C ASN A 119 3.03 14.68 -1.16
N GLY A 120 2.15 15.51 -1.73
CA GLY A 120 2.52 16.58 -2.66
C GLY A 120 2.78 16.13 -4.10
N GLN A 121 2.63 14.83 -4.38
CA GLN A 121 2.67 14.29 -5.74
C GLN A 121 1.26 13.94 -6.21
N VAL A 122 0.94 14.31 -7.44
CA VAL A 122 -0.38 14.04 -8.02
C VAL A 122 -0.34 12.74 -8.80
N PHE A 123 -1.33 11.88 -8.55
CA PHE A 123 -1.54 10.59 -9.19
C PHE A 123 -2.82 10.60 -9.99
N VAL A 124 -2.72 10.12 -11.24
CA VAL A 124 -3.83 10.01 -12.17
C VAL A 124 -3.97 8.55 -12.57
N TRP A 125 -5.10 7.92 -12.26
CA TRP A 125 -5.32 6.51 -12.61
C TRP A 125 -6.77 6.25 -13.02
N GLY A 126 -6.96 5.36 -13.97
CA GLY A 126 -8.30 5.05 -14.46
C GLY A 126 -8.31 4.24 -15.74
N VAL A 127 -9.52 3.91 -16.17
CA VAL A 127 -9.78 3.25 -17.45
C VAL A 127 -10.20 4.30 -18.45
N VAL A 128 -9.57 4.28 -19.63
CA VAL A 128 -9.76 5.31 -20.66
C VAL A 128 -10.12 4.70 -22.00
N ASP A 129 -11.00 5.38 -22.72
CA ASP A 129 -11.30 5.06 -24.11
C ASP A 129 -10.26 5.76 -25.00
N GLY A 130 -9.31 5.02 -25.57
CA GLY A 130 -8.29 5.58 -26.45
C GLY A 130 -6.91 4.95 -26.28
N ASP A 131 -5.86 5.73 -26.60
CA ASP A 131 -4.45 5.33 -26.51
C ASP A 131 -3.85 5.88 -25.19
N PRO A 132 -3.62 5.02 -24.17
CA PRO A 132 -3.14 5.46 -22.86
C PRO A 132 -1.78 6.16 -22.89
N GLU A 133 -0.91 5.80 -23.83
CA GLU A 133 0.46 6.34 -23.90
C GLU A 133 0.45 7.79 -24.38
N LYS A 134 -0.35 8.11 -25.40
CA LYS A 134 -0.50 9.49 -25.91
C LYS A 134 -1.10 10.43 -24.87
N LEU A 135 -2.09 9.95 -24.14
CA LEU A 135 -2.74 10.73 -23.08
C LEU A 135 -1.78 10.97 -21.90
N THR A 136 -0.99 9.94 -21.55
CA THR A 136 0.06 10.06 -20.52
C THR A 136 1.11 11.09 -20.91
N GLN A 137 1.55 11.11 -22.17
CA GLN A 137 2.50 12.10 -22.67
C GLN A 137 1.93 13.53 -22.63
N ALA A 138 0.68 13.74 -23.04
CA ALA A 138 0.05 15.05 -23.00
C ALA A 138 -0.05 15.63 -21.58
N ILE A 139 -0.39 14.79 -20.59
CA ILE A 139 -0.49 15.20 -19.19
C ILE A 139 0.90 15.53 -18.62
N THR A 140 1.87 14.65 -18.81
CA THR A 140 3.21 14.80 -18.24
C THR A 140 4.02 15.95 -18.85
N GLN A 141 3.73 16.32 -20.10
CA GLN A 141 4.31 17.52 -20.72
C GLN A 141 3.74 18.82 -20.13
N ARG A 142 2.45 18.86 -19.80
CA ARG A 142 1.82 20.06 -19.23
C ARG A 142 2.10 20.21 -17.74
N PHE A 143 2.17 19.09 -17.02
CA PHE A 143 2.43 19.03 -15.59
C PHE A 143 3.56 18.04 -15.28
N PRO A 144 4.82 18.48 -15.42
CA PRO A 144 5.99 17.71 -15.00
C PRO A 144 5.87 17.21 -13.56
N GLY A 145 6.26 15.95 -13.31
CA GLY A 145 6.25 15.34 -11.98
C GLY A 145 4.95 14.64 -11.54
N ILE A 146 3.87 14.72 -12.34
CA ILE A 146 2.64 13.95 -12.11
C ILE A 146 2.83 12.49 -12.53
N ALA A 147 2.43 11.56 -11.68
CA ALA A 147 2.43 10.13 -11.97
C ALA A 147 1.12 9.70 -12.62
N VAL A 148 1.17 9.12 -13.82
CA VAL A 148 -0.01 8.76 -14.61
C VAL A 148 0.00 7.27 -14.92
N ARG A 149 -1.11 6.58 -14.62
CA ARG A 149 -1.31 5.14 -14.88
C ARG A 149 -2.70 4.88 -15.43
N LEU A 150 -2.81 4.94 -16.76
CA LEU A 150 -4.06 4.69 -17.48
C LEU A 150 -4.08 3.27 -18.05
N LYS A 151 -5.26 2.65 -18.09
CA LYS A 151 -5.47 1.30 -18.66
C LYS A 151 -6.63 1.32 -19.66
N ASN A 152 -6.60 0.39 -20.62
CA ASN A 152 -7.76 0.14 -21.48
C ASN A 152 -8.78 -0.75 -20.77
N PRO A 153 -10.09 -0.61 -21.07
CA PRO A 153 -11.11 -1.50 -20.53
C PRO A 153 -10.85 -2.93 -21.01
N GLU A 154 -10.67 -3.87 -20.08
CA GLU A 154 -10.55 -5.29 -20.42
C GLU A 154 -11.84 -5.77 -21.11
N SER A 155 -11.72 -6.26 -22.33
CA SER A 155 -12.84 -6.78 -23.12
C SER A 155 -13.34 -8.11 -22.53
N LYS A 156 -14.17 -8.08 -21.49
CA LYS A 156 -14.90 -9.27 -21.03
C LYS A 156 -15.99 -9.61 -22.04
N LEU A 157 -15.79 -10.66 -22.84
CA LEU A 157 -16.85 -11.24 -23.69
C LEU A 157 -17.94 -11.85 -22.78
N ASN A 158 -19.20 -11.50 -23.01
CA ASN A 158 -20.33 -11.98 -22.21
C ASN A 158 -20.76 -13.39 -22.65
N ILE A 159 -20.22 -14.43 -21.98
CA ILE A 159 -20.42 -15.86 -22.29
C ILE A 159 -21.91 -16.27 -22.23
N ILE A 160 -22.70 -15.61 -21.38
CA ILE A 160 -24.14 -15.88 -21.22
C ILE A 160 -24.91 -15.46 -22.47
N ALA A 161 -24.55 -14.31 -23.07
CA ALA A 161 -25.16 -13.84 -24.31
C ALA A 161 -24.87 -14.79 -25.49
N PHE A 162 -23.68 -15.41 -25.49
CA PHE A 162 -23.25 -16.27 -26.58
C PHE A 162 -23.83 -17.69 -26.51
N ASN A 163 -23.94 -18.29 -25.32
CA ASN A 163 -24.65 -19.56 -25.13
C ASN A 163 -26.14 -19.44 -25.52
N GLY A 164 -26.77 -18.28 -25.29
CA GLY A 164 -28.11 -17.99 -25.76
C GLY A 164 -28.25 -17.97 -27.29
N MET A 165 -27.26 -17.43 -28.01
CA MET A 165 -27.23 -17.42 -29.49
C MET A 165 -27.10 -18.83 -30.10
N ILE A 166 -26.25 -19.68 -29.53
CA ILE A 166 -26.05 -21.05 -30.01
C ILE A 166 -27.33 -21.87 -29.86
N GLN A 167 -27.99 -21.77 -28.70
CA GLN A 167 -29.25 -22.47 -28.44
C GLN A 167 -30.39 -21.99 -29.37
N GLN A 168 -30.44 -20.68 -29.70
CA GLN A 168 -31.42 -20.14 -30.64
C GLN A 168 -31.18 -20.56 -32.11
N ASN A 169 -29.93 -20.72 -32.53
CA ASN A 169 -29.61 -20.99 -33.95
C ASN A 169 -29.56 -22.48 -34.31
N LEU A 170 -29.24 -23.37 -33.37
CA LEU A 170 -29.01 -24.80 -33.67
C LEU A 170 -30.12 -25.74 -33.18
N ASN A 171 -31.05 -25.26 -32.34
CA ASN A 171 -32.23 -26.00 -31.85
C ASN A 171 -31.93 -27.45 -31.38
N ASN A 172 -30.73 -27.70 -30.85
CA ASN A 172 -30.29 -29.00 -30.35
C ASN A 172 -29.80 -28.85 -28.90
N PRO A 173 -30.58 -29.35 -27.92
CA PRO A 173 -30.27 -29.15 -26.50
C PRO A 173 -29.05 -29.95 -26.02
N THR A 174 -28.59 -30.94 -26.78
CA THR A 174 -27.42 -31.74 -26.41
C THR A 174 -26.09 -31.03 -26.67
N LEU A 175 -26.11 -29.92 -27.43
CA LEU A 175 -24.93 -29.12 -27.73
C LEU A 175 -24.66 -28.13 -26.59
N THR A 176 -23.42 -28.13 -26.11
CA THR A 176 -22.94 -27.27 -25.04
C THR A 176 -21.61 -26.63 -25.43
N LEU A 177 -21.44 -25.35 -25.11
CA LEU A 177 -20.17 -24.64 -25.28
C LEU A 177 -19.64 -24.22 -23.91
N LYS A 178 -18.41 -24.61 -23.59
CA LYS A 178 -17.71 -24.26 -22.34
C LYS A 178 -16.40 -23.54 -22.67
N LEU A 179 -16.23 -22.35 -22.09
CA LEU A 179 -14.97 -21.61 -22.18
C LEU A 179 -13.96 -22.20 -21.18
N ILE A 180 -12.73 -22.44 -21.62
CA ILE A 180 -11.65 -22.96 -20.76
C ILE A 180 -10.62 -21.87 -20.47
N LYS A 181 -10.30 -21.01 -21.46
CA LYS A 181 -9.38 -19.87 -21.35
C LYS A 181 -9.87 -18.70 -22.21
N ASN A 182 -9.27 -17.51 -22.06
CA ASN A 182 -9.68 -16.27 -22.74
C ASN A 182 -9.78 -16.39 -24.29
N ASP A 183 -9.13 -17.39 -24.90
CA ASP A 183 -9.06 -17.60 -26.34
C ASP A 183 -9.44 -19.04 -26.78
N LEU A 184 -9.90 -19.90 -25.85
CA LEU A 184 -10.15 -21.32 -26.11
C LEU A 184 -11.47 -21.79 -25.48
N ALA A 185 -12.37 -22.27 -26.35
CA ALA A 185 -13.63 -22.91 -25.97
C ALA A 185 -13.69 -24.36 -26.43
N ILE A 186 -14.52 -25.17 -25.77
CA ILE A 186 -14.85 -26.54 -26.17
C ILE A 186 -16.34 -26.61 -26.46
N MET A 187 -16.69 -27.14 -27.63
CA MET A 187 -18.06 -27.50 -27.98
C MET A 187 -18.24 -29.02 -27.90
N SER A 188 -19.26 -29.49 -27.18
CA SER A 188 -19.56 -30.91 -27.01
C SER A 188 -21.06 -31.18 -27.13
N GLY A 189 -21.41 -32.34 -27.69
CA GLY A 189 -22.80 -32.79 -27.83
C GLY A 189 -22.95 -33.84 -28.92
N ARG A 190 -24.18 -34.22 -29.28
CA ARG A 190 -24.45 -35.27 -30.27
C ARG A 190 -25.30 -34.75 -31.43
N VAL A 191 -24.96 -35.16 -32.64
CA VAL A 191 -25.72 -34.87 -33.87
C VAL A 191 -25.94 -36.14 -34.66
N VAL A 192 -27.03 -36.20 -35.42
CA VAL A 192 -27.43 -37.43 -36.14
C VAL A 192 -27.17 -37.30 -37.64
N THR A 193 -27.25 -36.08 -38.18
CA THR A 193 -27.09 -35.86 -39.61
C THR A 193 -25.74 -35.21 -39.94
N MET A 194 -25.17 -35.61 -41.08
CA MET A 194 -23.93 -35.02 -41.58
C MET A 194 -24.11 -33.53 -41.95
N GLU A 195 -25.33 -33.14 -42.35
CA GLU A 195 -25.68 -31.75 -42.63
C GLU A 195 -25.62 -30.86 -41.38
N GLU A 196 -26.13 -31.34 -40.24
CA GLU A 196 -26.03 -30.63 -38.96
C GLU A 196 -24.59 -30.50 -38.50
N TYR A 197 -23.80 -31.57 -38.63
CA TYR A 197 -22.37 -31.56 -38.29
C TYR A 197 -21.61 -30.48 -39.08
N HIS A 198 -21.82 -30.42 -40.40
CA HIS A 198 -21.18 -29.41 -41.24
C HIS A 198 -21.68 -27.98 -40.98
N ARG A 199 -22.95 -27.78 -40.61
CA ARG A 199 -23.45 -26.46 -40.18
C ARG A 199 -22.75 -25.99 -38.90
N ILE A 200 -22.48 -26.91 -37.97
CA ILE A 200 -21.73 -26.61 -36.75
C ILE A 200 -20.30 -26.22 -37.09
N GLU A 201 -19.60 -26.98 -37.93
CA GLU A 201 -18.24 -26.64 -38.35
C GLU A 201 -18.16 -25.24 -38.99
N GLN A 202 -19.06 -24.92 -39.92
CA GLN A 202 -19.11 -23.61 -40.57
C GLN A 202 -19.38 -22.46 -39.60
N MET A 203 -20.19 -22.70 -38.57
CA MET A 203 -20.46 -21.70 -37.52
C MET A 203 -19.25 -21.50 -36.61
N LEU A 204 -18.55 -22.58 -36.26
CA LEU A 204 -17.35 -22.52 -35.41
C LEU A 204 -16.21 -21.75 -36.08
N ASP A 205 -16.09 -21.83 -37.42
CA ASP A 205 -15.09 -21.10 -38.20
C ASP A 205 -15.29 -19.58 -38.19
N GLN A 206 -16.50 -19.10 -37.89
CA GLN A 206 -16.82 -17.66 -37.85
C GLN A 206 -16.56 -17.01 -36.49
N LEU A 207 -16.07 -17.78 -35.52
CA LEU A 207 -15.87 -17.29 -34.15
C LEU A 207 -14.52 -16.58 -33.99
N PRO A 208 -14.48 -15.47 -33.22
CA PRO A 208 -13.25 -14.71 -33.01
C PRO A 208 -12.26 -15.38 -32.04
N PHE A 209 -12.54 -16.62 -31.61
CA PHE A 209 -11.73 -17.40 -30.67
C PHE A 209 -11.68 -18.87 -31.10
N ARG A 210 -10.68 -19.60 -30.62
CA ARG A 210 -10.45 -21.00 -31.02
C ARG A 210 -11.47 -21.90 -30.34
N VAL A 211 -12.13 -22.77 -31.11
CA VAL A 211 -13.04 -23.78 -30.57
C VAL A 211 -12.55 -25.18 -30.88
N VAL A 212 -12.48 -26.02 -29.86
CA VAL A 212 -12.26 -27.46 -30.01
C VAL A 212 -13.63 -28.12 -30.19
N ASN A 213 -13.88 -28.66 -31.38
CA ASN A 213 -15.11 -29.38 -31.69
C ASN A 213 -15.00 -30.84 -31.23
N LEU A 214 -15.77 -31.22 -30.21
CA LEU A 214 -15.92 -32.58 -29.70
C LEU A 214 -17.35 -33.11 -29.95
N VAL A 215 -18.06 -32.59 -30.94
CA VAL A 215 -19.40 -33.06 -31.29
C VAL A 215 -19.32 -34.45 -31.94
N GLU A 216 -20.11 -35.39 -31.44
CA GLU A 216 -20.15 -36.77 -31.94
C GLU A 216 -21.26 -36.94 -33.00
N LEU A 217 -20.92 -37.47 -34.17
CA LEU A 217 -21.89 -37.88 -35.19
C LEU A 217 -22.36 -39.31 -34.90
N VAL A 218 -23.62 -39.45 -34.49
CA VAL A 218 -24.25 -40.75 -34.23
C VAL A 218 -24.85 -41.29 -35.52
N GLN A 219 -24.23 -42.30 -36.12
CA GLN A 219 -24.75 -42.93 -37.33
C GLN A 219 -25.86 -43.93 -37.00
N VAL A 220 -27.10 -43.61 -37.38
CA VAL A 220 -28.20 -44.57 -37.43
C VAL A 220 -28.33 -45.06 -38.87
N LYS A 221 -28.07 -46.36 -39.12
CA LYS A 221 -28.30 -46.97 -40.44
C LYS A 221 -29.81 -47.13 -40.67
N PRO A 222 -30.42 -46.45 -41.65
CA PRO A 222 -31.83 -46.67 -41.94
C PRO A 222 -32.01 -48.02 -42.63
N ASN A 223 -32.93 -48.83 -42.13
CA ASN A 223 -33.29 -50.09 -42.77
C ASN A 223 -34.39 -49.77 -43.81
N HIS A 224 -34.05 -49.90 -45.09
CA HIS A 224 -34.71 -49.14 -46.16
C HIS A 224 -36.14 -49.58 -46.55
N ASP A 225 -36.76 -50.52 -45.82
CA ASP A 225 -38.04 -51.13 -46.21
C ASP A 225 -39.12 -51.11 -45.13
N SER A 226 -39.05 -50.20 -44.17
CA SER A 226 -40.09 -50.15 -43.15
C SER A 226 -40.53 -48.75 -42.76
N ASP A 227 -41.84 -48.57 -42.85
CA ASP A 227 -42.67 -47.54 -42.24
C ASP A 227 -42.63 -47.62 -40.69
N ASN A 228 -41.45 -47.88 -40.13
CA ASN A 228 -41.28 -48.54 -38.84
C ASN A 228 -41.06 -47.57 -37.71
N THR A 229 -42.00 -47.65 -36.78
CA THR A 229 -41.87 -47.19 -35.41
C THR A 229 -40.59 -47.67 -34.70
N GLN A 230 -39.97 -48.76 -35.18
CA GLN A 230 -38.71 -49.30 -34.63
C GLN A 230 -37.49 -48.41 -34.93
N ASP A 231 -37.38 -47.83 -36.12
CA ASP A 231 -36.26 -46.94 -36.47
C ASP A 231 -36.33 -45.64 -35.66
N LEU A 232 -37.55 -45.18 -35.35
CA LEU A 232 -37.79 -44.07 -34.42
C LEU A 232 -37.41 -44.44 -32.99
N ILE A 233 -37.72 -45.64 -32.51
CA ILE A 233 -37.32 -46.11 -31.17
C ILE A 233 -35.79 -46.15 -31.07
N ASP A 234 -35.10 -46.73 -32.06
CA ASP A 234 -33.65 -46.86 -32.05
C ASP A 234 -32.96 -45.48 -32.10
N LEU A 235 -33.50 -44.55 -32.89
CA LEU A 235 -33.05 -43.17 -32.97
C LEU A 235 -33.23 -42.42 -31.63
N LEU A 236 -34.41 -42.53 -31.02
CA LEU A 236 -34.72 -41.87 -29.75
C LEU A 236 -33.92 -42.46 -28.59
N GLY A 237 -33.68 -43.78 -28.60
CA GLY A 237 -32.81 -44.45 -27.63
C GLY A 237 -31.34 -44.06 -27.75
N ALA A 238 -30.86 -43.76 -28.96
CA ALA A 238 -29.49 -43.26 -29.16
C ALA A 238 -29.30 -41.82 -28.66
N LEU A 239 -30.32 -40.98 -28.80
CA LEU A 239 -30.33 -39.60 -28.32
C LEU A 239 -30.53 -39.53 -26.80
N TRP A 240 -31.42 -40.36 -26.24
CA TRP A 240 -31.78 -40.39 -24.82
C TRP A 240 -31.69 -41.81 -24.24
N PRO A 241 -30.48 -42.27 -23.85
CA PRO A 241 -30.24 -43.64 -23.39
C PRO A 241 -30.95 -44.01 -22.08
N SER A 242 -31.37 -43.01 -21.30
CA SER A 242 -32.06 -43.17 -20.02
C SER A 242 -33.57 -43.41 -20.16
N PHE A 243 -34.10 -43.43 -21.39
CA PHE A 243 -35.52 -43.56 -21.67
C PHE A 243 -35.88 -45.01 -21.97
N GLU A 244 -37.02 -45.47 -21.44
CA GLU A 244 -37.58 -46.78 -21.73
C GLU A 244 -38.64 -46.67 -22.83
N PHE A 245 -38.52 -47.50 -23.87
CA PHE A 245 -39.42 -47.51 -25.02
C PHE A 245 -40.21 -48.81 -25.05
N VAL A 246 -41.53 -48.73 -24.95
CA VAL A 246 -42.43 -49.89 -24.93
C VAL A 246 -43.37 -49.84 -26.13
N GLN A 247 -43.25 -50.79 -27.05
CA GLN A 247 -44.14 -50.91 -28.21
C GLN A 247 -45.26 -51.93 -27.94
N LYS A 248 -46.51 -51.54 -28.24
CA LYS A 248 -47.67 -52.44 -28.23
C LYS A 248 -48.56 -52.18 -29.44
N GLY A 249 -48.42 -53.02 -30.47
CA GLY A 249 -49.08 -52.80 -31.76
C GLY A 249 -48.51 -51.56 -32.46
N ASN A 250 -49.38 -50.65 -32.91
CA ASN A 250 -48.97 -49.40 -33.56
C ASN A 250 -48.67 -48.26 -32.57
N ILE A 251 -48.78 -48.51 -31.26
CA ILE A 251 -48.55 -47.51 -30.22
C ILE A 251 -47.17 -47.74 -29.60
N VAL A 252 -46.36 -46.69 -29.60
CA VAL A 252 -45.09 -46.63 -28.86
C VAL A 252 -45.26 -45.70 -27.67
N ALA A 253 -44.99 -46.25 -26.49
CA ALA A 253 -44.93 -45.52 -25.24
C ALA A 253 -43.48 -45.21 -24.91
N ILE A 254 -43.20 -43.92 -24.69
CA ILE A 254 -41.91 -43.41 -24.24
C ILE A 254 -42.06 -43.09 -22.76
N ILE A 255 -41.30 -43.78 -21.91
CA ILE A 255 -41.35 -43.67 -20.46
C ILE A 255 -39.97 -43.24 -19.97
N GLY A 256 -39.92 -42.03 -19.42
CA GLY A 256 -38.67 -41.45 -18.97
C GLY A 256 -38.89 -40.16 -18.22
N SER A 257 -37.81 -39.66 -17.66
CA SER A 257 -37.82 -38.47 -16.82
C SER A 257 -36.83 -37.45 -17.37
N LEU A 258 -37.34 -36.28 -17.78
CA LEU A 258 -36.56 -35.18 -18.36
C LEU A 258 -36.51 -33.98 -17.41
N PRO A 259 -35.38 -33.24 -17.36
CA PRO A 259 -35.32 -31.91 -16.76
C PRO A 259 -36.31 -30.94 -17.42
N PRO A 260 -36.85 -29.94 -16.71
CA PRO A 260 -37.85 -29.00 -17.25
C PRO A 260 -37.41 -28.24 -18.50
N GLU A 261 -36.11 -27.97 -18.62
CA GLU A 261 -35.49 -27.23 -19.73
C GLU A 261 -35.40 -28.05 -21.03
N GLU A 262 -35.24 -29.37 -20.93
CA GLU A 262 -35.20 -30.28 -22.10
C GLU A 262 -36.61 -30.71 -22.54
N PHE A 263 -37.63 -30.52 -21.69
CA PHE A 263 -39.00 -30.98 -21.93
C PHE A 263 -39.67 -30.29 -23.13
N GLN A 264 -39.40 -29.00 -23.36
CA GLN A 264 -39.96 -28.24 -24.49
C GLN A 264 -39.39 -28.71 -25.84
N ALA A 265 -38.06 -28.95 -25.89
CA ALA A 265 -37.39 -29.48 -27.08
C ALA A 265 -37.86 -30.91 -27.39
N TYR A 266 -38.01 -31.75 -26.34
CA TYR A 266 -38.61 -33.08 -26.47
C TYR A 266 -40.02 -33.00 -27.07
N GLN A 267 -40.88 -32.10 -26.58
CA GLN A 267 -42.23 -31.95 -27.12
C GLN A 267 -42.23 -31.51 -28.60
N GLN A 268 -41.30 -30.65 -29.04
CA GLN A 268 -41.22 -30.25 -30.45
C GLN A 268 -40.72 -31.38 -31.35
N ILE A 269 -39.66 -32.08 -30.98
CA ILE A 269 -39.08 -33.20 -31.77
C ILE A 269 -40.11 -34.32 -31.94
N ILE A 270 -40.86 -34.61 -30.87
CA ILE A 270 -41.96 -35.58 -30.89
C ILE A 270 -43.09 -35.05 -31.78
N LYS A 271 -43.51 -33.79 -31.64
CA LYS A 271 -44.62 -33.22 -32.42
C LYS A 271 -44.36 -33.23 -33.94
N ASP A 272 -43.16 -32.88 -34.38
CA ASP A 272 -42.78 -32.89 -35.81
C ASP A 272 -42.69 -34.30 -36.42
N ARG A 273 -42.42 -35.33 -35.60
CA ARG A 273 -42.26 -36.72 -36.06
C ARG A 273 -43.46 -37.64 -35.78
N VAL A 274 -44.38 -37.23 -34.91
CA VAL A 274 -45.61 -37.97 -34.54
C VAL A 274 -46.78 -37.72 -35.50
N GLU A 275 -46.76 -36.66 -36.31
CA GLU A 275 -47.84 -36.39 -37.29
C GLU A 275 -48.00 -37.45 -38.39
N LYS A 276 -47.11 -38.46 -38.47
CA LYS A 276 -47.23 -39.61 -39.39
C LYS A 276 -47.54 -40.96 -38.74
N GLY A 277 -47.68 -41.06 -37.42
CA GLY A 277 -47.94 -42.35 -36.74
C GLY A 277 -48.49 -42.24 -35.33
N ASN A 278 -49.32 -43.23 -34.93
CA ASN A 278 -50.04 -43.28 -33.65
C ASN A 278 -49.12 -43.48 -32.41
N ILE A 279 -48.32 -42.49 -32.03
CA ILE A 279 -47.40 -42.54 -30.87
C ILE A 279 -48.04 -41.86 -29.64
N VAL A 280 -47.92 -42.49 -28.46
CA VAL A 280 -48.44 -41.96 -27.19
C VAL A 280 -47.28 -41.75 -26.23
N SER A 281 -46.88 -40.50 -26.01
CA SER A 281 -45.76 -40.14 -25.12
C SER A 281 -46.22 -39.87 -23.68
N LEU A 282 -45.62 -40.54 -22.70
CA LEU A 282 -45.87 -40.35 -21.26
C LEU A 282 -44.56 -40.00 -20.53
N VAL A 283 -44.08 -38.77 -20.75
CA VAL A 283 -42.89 -38.24 -20.08
C VAL A 283 -43.30 -37.42 -18.86
N LYS A 284 -42.67 -37.70 -17.72
CA LYS A 284 -42.89 -36.97 -16.47
C LYS A 284 -41.70 -36.03 -16.23
N THR A 285 -41.95 -34.75 -16.05
CA THR A 285 -40.92 -33.78 -15.66
C THR A 285 -40.40 -34.11 -14.26
N ILE A 286 -39.09 -34.20 -14.09
CA ILE A 286 -38.49 -34.19 -12.75
C ILE A 286 -38.55 -32.73 -12.28
N PRO A 287 -39.28 -32.40 -11.20
CA PRO A 287 -39.13 -31.09 -10.59
C PRO A 287 -37.67 -30.93 -10.19
N ASN A 288 -37.05 -29.82 -10.61
CA ASN A 288 -35.66 -29.51 -10.34
C ASN A 288 -35.51 -29.17 -8.84
N THR A 289 -35.57 -30.18 -8.00
CA THR A 289 -35.49 -30.06 -6.55
C THR A 289 -34.53 -31.11 -6.05
N GLU A 290 -33.27 -30.99 -6.48
CA GLU A 290 -32.21 -31.25 -5.50
C GLU A 290 -32.52 -30.36 -4.28
N PRO A 291 -32.50 -30.89 -3.04
CA PRO A 291 -32.55 -30.02 -1.88
C PRO A 291 -31.38 -29.05 -2.02
N ILE A 292 -31.69 -27.79 -2.30
CA ILE A 292 -30.73 -26.70 -2.20
C ILE A 292 -30.33 -26.73 -0.72
N LEU A 293 -29.21 -27.36 -0.41
CA LEU A 293 -28.53 -27.07 0.84
C LEU A 293 -28.30 -25.56 0.77
N PRO A 294 -28.90 -24.76 1.67
CA PRO A 294 -28.63 -23.33 1.64
C PRO A 294 -27.11 -23.18 1.65
N GLU A 295 -26.56 -22.51 0.64
CA GLU A 295 -25.14 -22.20 0.65
C GLU A 295 -24.85 -21.57 2.01
N PRO A 296 -23.82 -22.03 2.74
CA PRO A 296 -23.50 -21.44 4.02
C PRO A 296 -23.32 -19.95 3.79
N LYS A 297 -24.16 -19.13 4.43
CA LYS A 297 -24.07 -17.68 4.33
C LYS A 297 -22.74 -17.28 4.96
N LEU A 298 -21.71 -17.11 4.14
CA LEU A 298 -20.40 -16.66 4.58
C LEU A 298 -20.57 -15.29 5.21
N GLN A 299 -20.15 -15.16 6.47
CA GLN A 299 -20.20 -13.89 7.17
C GLN A 299 -19.02 -13.04 6.74
N GLN A 300 -19.26 -11.74 6.57
CA GLN A 300 -18.18 -10.78 6.37
C GLN A 300 -17.59 -10.43 7.73
N ILE A 301 -16.26 -10.40 7.80
CA ILE A 301 -15.51 -10.06 9.00
C ILE A 301 -14.60 -8.89 8.64
N ARG A 302 -14.73 -7.81 9.40
CA ARG A 302 -13.87 -6.62 9.32
C ARG A 302 -12.86 -6.66 10.44
N VAL A 303 -11.61 -6.43 10.11
CA VAL A 303 -10.50 -6.44 11.04
C VAL A 303 -9.70 -5.15 10.90
N ARG A 304 -9.46 -4.50 12.02
CA ARG A 304 -8.68 -3.26 12.14
C ARG A 304 -7.45 -3.52 12.98
N LEU A 305 -6.30 -3.04 12.53
CA LEU A 305 -5.04 -3.10 13.27
C LEU A 305 -4.62 -1.68 13.66
N HIS A 306 -4.34 -1.45 14.94
CA HIS A 306 -3.75 -0.21 15.44
C HIS A 306 -2.28 -0.46 15.78
N LEU A 307 -1.39 0.30 15.14
CA LEU A 307 0.04 0.26 15.39
C LEU A 307 0.47 1.59 16.02
N LEU A 308 0.98 1.50 17.24
CA LEU A 308 1.37 2.64 18.05
C LEU A 308 2.89 2.59 18.26
N GLU A 309 3.60 3.69 17.96
CA GLU A 309 5.01 3.85 18.31
C GLU A 309 5.19 5.02 19.28
N LEU A 310 5.78 4.72 20.42
CA LEU A 310 6.27 5.69 21.37
C LEU A 310 7.76 5.85 21.11
N ASN A 311 8.20 7.04 20.72
CA ASN A 311 9.62 7.35 20.66
C ASN A 311 9.92 8.48 21.65
N ARG A 312 10.58 8.13 22.74
CA ARG A 312 10.95 9.06 23.80
C ARG A 312 12.47 9.20 23.81
N GLN A 313 12.92 10.43 23.53
CA GLN A 313 14.31 10.82 23.71
C GLN A 313 14.37 11.85 24.83
N ASP A 314 15.04 11.49 25.91
CA ASP A 314 15.33 12.36 27.05
C ASP A 314 16.83 12.67 27.02
N ILE A 315 17.16 13.94 26.77
CA ILE A 315 18.53 14.44 26.82
C ILE A 315 18.64 15.35 28.04
N SER A 316 19.58 15.04 28.93
CA SER A 316 20.00 15.94 29.99
C SER A 316 21.48 16.28 29.85
N GLU A 317 21.77 17.57 29.85
CA GLU A 317 23.13 18.09 29.92
C GLU A 317 23.23 19.02 31.13
N LEU A 318 24.21 18.76 31.98
CA LEU A 318 24.51 19.60 33.13
C LEU A 318 26.03 19.67 33.33
N GLY A 319 26.52 20.89 33.49
CA GLY A 319 27.88 21.16 33.94
C GLY A 319 28.52 22.33 33.23
N PHE A 320 29.82 22.47 33.45
CA PHE A 320 30.60 23.58 32.92
C PHE A 320 31.61 23.04 31.93
N ASP A 321 31.52 23.54 30.71
CA ASP A 321 32.48 23.26 29.65
C ASP A 321 33.59 24.30 29.68
N TRP A 322 34.79 23.81 29.97
CA TRP A 322 36.04 24.58 29.99
C TRP A 322 36.79 24.14 28.75
N ASP A 323 36.75 24.95 27.70
CA ASP A 323 37.18 24.64 26.33
C ASP A 323 38.71 24.48 26.21
N ASN A 324 39.27 23.49 26.92
CA ASN A 324 40.70 23.33 27.23
C ASN A 324 41.39 24.61 27.73
N SER A 325 40.61 25.58 28.22
CA SER A 325 40.99 26.98 28.41
C SER A 325 41.24 27.31 29.87
N ILE A 326 41.88 26.42 30.61
CA ILE A 326 42.49 26.81 31.88
C ILE A 326 43.95 27.17 31.59
N PRO A 327 44.29 28.47 31.48
CA PRO A 327 45.60 28.89 31.02
C PRO A 327 46.59 28.92 32.19
N PHE A 328 46.90 27.75 32.76
CA PHE A 328 48.00 27.64 33.72
C PHE A 328 49.24 27.11 32.99
N LYS A 329 50.26 27.95 32.89
CA LYS A 329 51.61 27.52 32.50
C LYS A 329 52.45 27.36 33.76
N LEU A 330 53.18 26.24 33.82
CA LEU A 330 54.24 26.05 34.80
C LEU A 330 55.52 26.65 34.22
N GLU A 331 55.89 27.83 34.68
CA GLU A 331 57.21 28.38 34.35
C GLU A 331 58.24 27.82 35.34
N GLY A 332 59.23 27.10 34.82
CA GLY A 332 60.35 26.57 35.58
C GLY A 332 61.66 26.85 34.85
N THR A 333 62.59 27.50 35.53
CA THR A 333 64.01 27.53 35.16
C THR A 333 64.72 26.33 35.79
N ASP A 334 65.50 25.62 34.98
CA ASP A 334 66.09 24.31 35.27
C ASP A 334 66.92 24.20 36.57
N ARG A 335 66.89 22.98 37.15
CA ARG A 335 67.84 22.29 38.07
C ARG A 335 67.47 22.17 39.56
N GLY A 336 66.61 21.19 39.89
CA GLY A 336 66.46 20.61 41.23
C GLY A 336 65.54 19.38 41.24
N PHE A 337 65.81 18.38 42.08
CA PHE A 337 65.10 17.08 42.09
C PHE A 337 63.66 17.14 42.63
N PHE A 338 63.19 18.27 43.18
CA PHE A 338 61.77 18.54 43.44
C PHE A 338 61.55 20.07 43.59
N GLN A 339 60.84 20.70 42.66
CA GLN A 339 60.47 22.12 42.74
C GLN A 339 59.08 22.33 42.10
N ILE A 340 58.14 22.90 42.85
CA ILE A 340 56.85 23.35 42.33
C ILE A 340 57.09 24.78 41.78
N GLY A 341 57.06 24.94 40.45
CA GLY A 341 57.23 26.23 39.77
C GLY A 341 56.10 27.24 40.06
N SER A 342 56.27 28.50 39.65
CA SER A 342 55.22 29.51 39.79
C SER A 342 54.11 29.28 38.77
N PHE A 343 52.87 29.20 39.24
CA PHE A 343 51.68 29.16 38.39
C PHE A 343 51.35 30.59 37.94
N VAL A 344 51.45 30.86 36.64
CA VAL A 344 51.02 32.13 36.05
C VAL A 344 49.80 31.88 35.17
N ARG A 345 48.75 32.71 35.35
CA ARG A 345 47.54 32.67 34.54
C ARG A 345 47.78 33.44 33.23
N ASP A 346 47.75 32.74 32.10
CA ASP A 346 48.05 33.28 30.77
C ASP A 346 46.78 33.36 29.89
N GLY A 347 45.83 34.21 30.27
CA GLY A 347 44.61 34.46 29.48
C GLY A 347 43.30 34.49 30.27
N ASP A 348 42.21 34.69 29.54
CA ASP A 348 40.85 34.78 30.08
C ASP A 348 40.29 33.39 30.41
N LEU A 349 39.63 33.30 31.57
CA LEU A 349 38.96 32.10 32.01
C LEU A 349 37.55 32.13 31.43
N ILE A 350 37.32 31.33 30.39
CA ILE A 350 36.03 31.23 29.71
C ILE A 350 35.42 29.88 30.09
N SER A 351 34.20 29.93 30.62
CA SER A 351 33.39 28.74 30.87
C SER A 351 32.03 28.89 30.22
N ARG A 352 31.49 27.78 29.70
CA ARG A 352 30.13 27.70 29.18
C ARG A 352 29.29 26.80 30.07
N LEU A 353 28.18 27.34 30.59
CA LEU A 353 27.18 26.52 31.28
C LEU A 353 26.40 25.73 30.23
N ARG A 354 26.43 24.39 30.32
CA ARG A 354 25.55 23.52 29.54
C ARG A 354 24.36 23.15 30.41
N LEU A 355 23.18 23.57 29.98
CA LEU A 355 21.91 23.23 30.60
C LEU A 355 20.87 22.96 29.52
N LEU A 356 20.59 21.70 29.27
CA LEU A 356 19.58 21.27 28.30
C LEU A 356 18.73 20.16 28.91
N SER A 357 17.42 20.30 28.76
CA SER A 357 16.43 19.25 29.05
C SER A 357 15.44 19.20 27.90
N SER A 358 15.45 18.11 27.14
CA SER A 358 14.53 17.88 26.02
C SER A 358 13.72 16.60 26.22
N LYS A 359 12.47 16.58 25.73
CA LYS A 359 11.56 15.41 25.78
C LYS A 359 10.84 15.21 24.44
N GLY A 360 10.84 13.98 23.96
CA GLY A 360 10.14 13.55 22.72
C GLY A 360 8.61 13.36 22.87
N LYS A 361 7.91 13.16 21.74
CA LYS A 361 6.43 13.01 21.64
C LYS A 361 6.03 11.65 21.03
N VAL A 362 4.80 11.21 21.33
CA VAL A 362 4.16 9.97 20.85
C VAL A 362 3.52 10.15 19.46
N ARG A 363 3.51 9.12 18.61
CA ARG A 363 2.84 9.16 17.28
C ARG A 363 2.19 7.81 16.90
N ILE A 364 1.00 7.86 16.31
CA ILE A 364 0.37 6.69 15.66
C ILE A 364 1.12 6.36 14.37
N LEU A 365 1.48 5.09 14.16
CA LEU A 365 2.20 4.67 12.95
C LEU A 365 1.25 4.38 11.79
N ALA A 366 0.20 3.60 12.03
CA ALA A 366 -0.68 3.09 10.98
C ALA A 366 -1.96 2.47 11.54
N GLU A 367 -3.05 2.55 10.77
CA GLU A 367 -4.33 1.91 11.08
C GLU A 367 -4.94 1.22 9.84
N PRO A 368 -4.35 0.11 9.33
CA PRO A 368 -4.95 -0.60 8.21
C PRO A 368 -6.22 -1.34 8.64
N GLU A 369 -7.22 -1.33 7.76
CA GLU A 369 -8.49 -2.03 7.93
C GLU A 369 -8.76 -2.92 6.72
N LEU A 370 -9.19 -4.15 6.96
CA LEU A 370 -9.53 -5.14 5.95
C LEU A 370 -10.92 -5.70 6.23
N THR A 371 -11.69 -5.96 5.17
CA THR A 371 -12.94 -6.73 5.25
C THR A 371 -12.82 -7.91 4.30
N THR A 372 -13.12 -9.11 4.80
CA THR A 372 -13.10 -10.35 4.02
C THR A 372 -14.20 -11.28 4.48
N VAL A 373 -14.54 -12.29 3.68
CA VAL A 373 -15.46 -13.34 4.11
C VAL A 373 -14.73 -14.36 4.98
N GLU A 374 -15.48 -15.03 5.85
CA GLU A 374 -14.95 -16.11 6.69
C GLU A 374 -14.15 -17.15 5.87
N GLY A 375 -12.97 -17.51 6.37
CA GLY A 375 -12.07 -18.50 5.77
C GLY A 375 -11.21 -17.98 4.63
N GLU A 376 -11.51 -16.80 4.07
CA GLU A 376 -10.78 -16.23 2.95
C GLU A 376 -9.66 -15.30 3.38
N LYS A 377 -8.50 -15.47 2.75
CA LYS A 377 -7.33 -14.64 2.99
C LYS A 377 -7.55 -13.24 2.41
N ALA A 378 -7.37 -12.21 3.24
CA ALA A 378 -7.27 -10.84 2.79
C ALA A 378 -5.92 -10.23 3.14
N GLN A 379 -5.44 -9.38 2.24
CA GLN A 379 -4.14 -8.73 2.35
C GLN A 379 -4.24 -7.29 1.86
N ILE A 380 -3.59 -6.38 2.58
CA ILE A 380 -3.35 -5.00 2.17
C ILE A 380 -1.85 -4.72 2.24
N HIS A 381 -1.36 -3.99 1.25
CA HIS A 381 -0.03 -3.41 1.26
C HIS A 381 -0.16 -1.89 1.04
N VAL A 382 0.47 -1.11 1.91
CA VAL A 382 0.55 0.35 1.83
C VAL A 382 2.01 0.76 1.96
N GLY A 383 2.62 1.22 0.88
CA GLY A 383 4.06 1.43 0.85
C GLY A 383 4.62 1.70 -0.52
N GLY A 384 5.89 1.36 -0.69
CA GLY A 384 6.62 1.49 -1.95
C GLY A 384 7.63 0.37 -2.13
N GLU A 385 8.40 0.44 -3.20
CA GLU A 385 9.45 -0.54 -3.51
C GLU A 385 10.78 0.17 -3.69
N ILE A 386 11.87 -0.44 -3.21
CA ILE A 386 13.24 0.03 -3.48
C ILE A 386 14.01 -1.00 -4.32
N PRO A 387 14.83 -0.54 -5.27
CA PRO A 387 15.69 -1.43 -6.05
C PRO A 387 16.91 -1.84 -5.21
N VAL A 388 17.17 -3.13 -5.13
CA VAL A 388 18.33 -3.74 -4.46
C VAL A 388 19.12 -4.56 -5.48
N SER A 389 20.44 -4.34 -5.54
CA SER A 389 21.31 -5.09 -6.46
C SER A 389 21.60 -6.49 -5.90
N ASP A 390 21.33 -7.53 -6.68
CA ASP A 390 21.51 -8.95 -6.30
C ASP A 390 22.66 -9.64 -7.05
N GLY A 391 23.67 -8.86 -7.47
CA GLY A 391 24.83 -9.36 -8.22
C GLY A 391 24.55 -9.65 -9.71
N ASP A 392 23.40 -10.26 -10.02
CA ASP A 392 22.96 -10.63 -11.36
C ASP A 392 21.86 -9.70 -11.93
N GLY A 393 21.41 -8.71 -11.17
CA GLY A 393 20.37 -7.77 -11.59
C GLY A 393 19.84 -6.89 -10.46
N VAL A 394 18.69 -6.26 -10.72
CA VAL A 394 17.97 -5.42 -9.76
C VAL A 394 16.73 -6.17 -9.28
N GLN A 395 16.63 -6.41 -7.98
CA GLN A 395 15.42 -6.92 -7.32
C GLN A 395 14.68 -5.77 -6.63
N TRP A 396 13.37 -5.72 -6.78
CA TRP A 396 12.53 -4.74 -6.08
C TRP A 396 12.09 -5.30 -4.73
N LYS A 397 12.40 -4.57 -3.67
CA LYS A 397 12.02 -4.93 -2.30
C LYS A 397 10.98 -3.97 -1.78
N GLU A 398 9.80 -4.50 -1.47
CA GLU A 398 8.71 -3.75 -0.86
C GLU A 398 9.07 -3.28 0.56
N TYR A 399 8.60 -2.09 0.90
CA TYR A 399 8.60 -1.54 2.25
C TYR A 399 7.27 -0.82 2.51
N GLY A 400 6.96 -0.55 3.77
CA GLY A 400 5.68 -0.01 4.21
C GLY A 400 4.94 -1.02 5.11
N ILE A 401 3.62 -0.94 5.09
CA ILE A 401 2.73 -1.76 5.92
C ILE A 401 2.19 -2.89 5.06
N GLN A 402 2.46 -4.13 5.45
CA GLN A 402 1.82 -5.32 4.91
C GLN A 402 0.97 -5.91 6.03
N PHE A 403 -0.32 -6.06 5.80
CA PHE A 403 -1.24 -6.64 6.77
C PHE A 403 -2.07 -7.72 6.08
N THR A 404 -2.00 -8.93 6.63
CA THR A 404 -2.65 -10.13 6.11
C THR A 404 -3.45 -10.77 7.23
N ILE A 405 -4.68 -11.16 6.91
CA ILE A 405 -5.59 -11.82 7.83
C ILE A 405 -6.23 -13.04 7.18
N ILE A 406 -6.54 -14.03 8.00
CA ILE A 406 -7.46 -15.12 7.67
C ILE A 406 -8.41 -15.27 8.87
N PRO A 407 -9.61 -14.68 8.81
CA PRO A 407 -10.58 -14.76 9.90
C PRO A 407 -11.45 -16.01 9.76
N LYS A 408 -11.79 -16.65 10.88
CA LYS A 408 -12.70 -17.80 10.97
C LYS A 408 -13.65 -17.61 12.15
N LEU A 409 -14.88 -18.08 12.03
CA LEU A 409 -15.81 -18.06 13.16
C LEU A 409 -15.53 -19.24 14.08
N ALA A 410 -15.24 -18.95 15.34
CA ALA A 410 -15.06 -19.92 16.40
C ALA A 410 -16.32 -19.98 17.29
N GLY A 411 -17.44 -20.40 16.72
CA GLY A 411 -18.76 -20.40 17.39
C GLY A 411 -19.62 -19.20 16.99
N LYS A 412 -20.55 -18.77 17.86
CA LYS A 412 -21.57 -17.76 17.47
C LYS A 412 -21.09 -16.31 17.42
N GLN A 413 -20.07 -15.93 18.20
CA GLN A 413 -19.61 -14.54 18.32
C GLN A 413 -18.09 -14.42 18.49
N ASN A 414 -17.33 -15.51 18.48
CA ASN A 414 -15.88 -15.44 18.56
C ASN A 414 -15.29 -15.56 17.17
N ILE A 415 -14.23 -14.80 16.95
CA ILE A 415 -13.48 -14.74 15.71
C ILE A 415 -12.08 -15.24 16.02
N GLU A 416 -11.70 -16.36 15.40
CA GLU A 416 -10.31 -16.77 15.30
C GLU A 416 -9.66 -15.99 14.16
N LEU A 417 -8.50 -15.40 14.43
CA LEU A 417 -7.75 -14.59 13.48
C LEU A 417 -6.34 -15.13 13.38
N GLU A 418 -5.97 -15.61 12.20
CA GLU A 418 -4.57 -15.72 11.82
C GLU A 418 -4.13 -14.37 11.26
N VAL A 419 -3.12 -13.77 11.89
CA VAL A 419 -2.69 -12.39 11.63
C VAL A 419 -1.21 -12.36 11.32
N GLN A 420 -0.86 -11.71 10.20
CA GLN A 420 0.51 -11.35 9.87
C GLN A 420 0.57 -9.87 9.54
N ALA A 421 1.33 -9.09 10.31
CA ALA A 421 1.54 -7.67 10.09
C ALA A 421 3.04 -7.39 10.02
N VAL A 422 3.48 -6.70 8.98
CA VAL A 422 4.86 -6.21 8.83
C VAL A 422 4.79 -4.71 8.62
N VAL A 423 5.51 -3.96 9.44
CA VAL A 423 5.67 -2.51 9.32
C VAL A 423 7.12 -2.24 9.02
N SER A 424 7.38 -1.57 7.91
CA SER A 424 8.73 -1.26 7.49
C SER A 424 8.87 0.15 6.98
N SER A 425 10.04 0.75 7.22
CA SER A 425 10.40 2.07 6.75
C SER A 425 11.84 2.08 6.25
N LEU A 426 12.14 3.00 5.35
CA LEU A 426 13.50 3.25 4.91
C LEU A 426 14.31 3.86 6.06
N ASP A 427 15.49 3.31 6.30
CA ASP A 427 16.43 3.74 7.31
C ASP A 427 17.70 4.29 6.63
N TRP A 428 17.72 5.62 6.50
CA TRP A 428 18.85 6.36 5.95
C TRP A 428 20.03 6.51 6.92
N THR A 429 19.83 6.22 8.21
CA THR A 429 20.93 6.30 9.20
C THR A 429 21.91 5.13 9.06
N ASN A 430 21.40 3.97 8.60
CA ASN A 430 22.18 2.77 8.34
C ASN A 430 22.33 2.50 6.83
N GLN A 431 22.48 3.55 6.02
CA GLN A 431 22.60 3.46 4.57
C GLN A 431 23.96 2.89 4.10
N ILE A 432 23.96 2.33 2.89
CA ILE A 432 25.17 1.88 2.20
C ILE A 432 25.41 2.80 0.99
N GLU A 433 26.64 3.25 0.83
CA GLU A 433 27.08 4.05 -0.31
C GLU A 433 27.69 3.14 -1.39
N LEU A 434 27.09 3.14 -2.58
CA LEU A 434 27.52 2.39 -3.76
C LEU A 434 27.93 3.38 -4.85
N GLY A 435 29.14 3.92 -4.73
CA GLY A 435 29.65 4.95 -5.63
C GLY A 435 28.87 6.26 -5.47
N ALA A 436 28.08 6.65 -6.47
CA ALA A 436 27.23 7.84 -6.43
C ALA A 436 25.79 7.57 -5.95
N ALA A 437 25.41 6.31 -5.74
CA ALA A 437 24.09 5.92 -5.26
C ALA A 437 24.13 5.65 -3.76
N VAL A 438 23.07 6.06 -3.05
CA VAL A 438 22.87 5.80 -1.62
C VAL A 438 21.67 4.87 -1.49
N LEU A 439 21.87 3.69 -0.93
CA LEU A 439 20.79 2.75 -0.63
C LEU A 439 20.48 2.79 0.88
N PRO A 440 19.22 3.06 1.28
CA PRO A 440 18.84 2.97 2.67
C PRO A 440 18.76 1.51 3.13
N ALA A 441 19.00 1.28 4.42
CA ALA A 441 18.56 0.04 5.05
C ALA A 441 17.02 0.01 5.13
N ILE A 442 16.45 -1.16 5.39
CA ILE A 442 15.03 -1.29 5.73
C ILE A 442 14.95 -1.68 7.20
N SER A 443 14.31 -0.83 8.00
CA SER A 443 13.90 -1.18 9.35
C SER A 443 12.52 -1.81 9.27
N SER A 444 12.34 -2.99 9.86
CA SER A 444 11.07 -3.72 9.83
C SER A 444 10.72 -4.31 11.19
N SER A 445 9.45 -4.19 11.57
CA SER A 445 8.84 -4.85 12.73
C SER A 445 7.73 -5.77 12.25
N SER A 446 7.69 -7.02 12.72
CA SER A 446 6.73 -8.02 12.27
C SER A 446 6.02 -8.71 13.42
N PHE A 447 4.72 -8.92 13.27
CA PHE A 447 3.86 -9.66 14.18
C PHE A 447 3.21 -10.81 13.41
N SER A 448 3.34 -12.04 13.91
CA SER A 448 2.67 -13.22 13.35
C SER A 448 2.08 -14.03 14.49
N THR A 449 0.76 -14.11 14.55
CA THR A 449 0.08 -14.79 15.65
C THR A 449 -1.30 -15.29 15.24
N VAL A 450 -1.84 -16.21 16.03
CA VAL A 450 -3.22 -16.66 15.95
C VAL A 450 -3.88 -16.36 17.28
N LEU A 451 -5.01 -15.66 17.26
CA LEU A 451 -5.79 -15.37 18.47
C LEU A 451 -7.27 -15.62 18.23
N CYS A 452 -8.01 -15.79 19.33
CA CYS A 452 -9.46 -15.89 19.30
C CYS A 452 -10.03 -14.83 20.22
N GLN A 453 -10.91 -13.97 19.70
CA GLN A 453 -11.53 -12.89 20.46
C GLN A 453 -13.02 -12.74 20.12
N PRO A 454 -13.86 -12.25 21.03
CA PRO A 454 -15.24 -11.91 20.71
C PRO A 454 -15.33 -10.78 19.67
N SER A 455 -16.36 -10.81 18.82
CA SER A 455 -16.68 -9.73 17.89
C SER A 455 -16.91 -8.42 18.65
N GLY A 456 -16.33 -7.32 18.15
CA GLY A 456 -16.39 -5.99 18.76
C GLY A 456 -15.35 -5.73 19.85
N THR A 457 -14.50 -6.70 20.16
CA THR A 457 -13.44 -6.52 21.17
C THR A 457 -12.10 -6.22 20.51
N SER A 458 -11.18 -5.66 21.32
CA SER A 458 -9.80 -5.37 20.91
C SER A 458 -8.84 -6.17 21.78
N SER A 459 -7.84 -6.78 21.13
CA SER A 459 -6.80 -7.57 21.79
C SER A 459 -5.42 -7.04 21.43
N ALA A 460 -4.51 -6.95 22.40
CA ALA A 460 -3.12 -6.67 22.11
C ALA A 460 -2.47 -7.90 21.47
N LEU A 461 -1.89 -7.73 20.29
CA LEU A 461 -1.08 -8.77 19.62
C LEU A 461 0.28 -8.94 20.29
N GLY A 462 0.79 -7.85 20.87
CA GLY A 462 2.08 -7.79 21.54
C GLY A 462 2.70 -6.40 21.48
N GLY A 463 3.93 -6.29 21.97
CA GLY A 463 4.72 -5.07 21.89
C GLY A 463 6.22 -5.31 22.11
N ILE A 464 7.01 -4.31 21.74
CA ILE A 464 8.48 -4.30 21.88
C ILE A 464 8.86 -3.01 22.58
N LEU A 465 9.61 -3.11 23.68
CA LEU A 465 10.22 -1.98 24.37
C LEU A 465 11.74 -2.07 24.24
N GLU A 466 12.33 -1.10 23.54
CA GLU A 466 13.77 -0.94 23.44
C GLU A 466 14.19 0.31 24.23
N ARG A 467 15.11 0.15 25.18
CA ARG A 467 15.68 1.26 25.94
C ARG A 467 17.20 1.28 25.79
N ARG A 468 17.73 2.43 25.36
CA ARG A 468 19.17 2.71 25.27
C ARG A 468 19.52 3.89 26.15
N THR A 469 20.54 3.74 26.97
CA THR A 469 21.06 4.82 27.82
C THR A 469 22.54 5.02 27.51
N GLY A 470 22.88 6.21 27.02
CA GLY A 470 24.25 6.68 26.85
C GLY A 470 24.58 7.71 27.91
N ARG A 471 25.75 7.57 28.56
CA ARG A 471 26.32 8.61 29.41
C ARG A 471 27.69 8.99 28.89
N THR A 472 27.87 10.26 28.61
CA THR A 472 29.17 10.84 28.26
C THR A 472 29.57 11.81 29.35
N GLN A 473 30.71 11.55 29.98
CA GLN A 473 31.30 12.45 30.95
C GLN A 473 32.59 13.01 30.37
N SER A 474 32.79 14.32 30.49
CA SER A 474 34.03 14.98 30.12
C SER A 474 34.37 16.02 31.17
N GLY A 475 35.66 16.23 31.41
CA GLY A 475 36.11 17.18 32.41
C GLY A 475 37.62 17.26 32.45
N ILE A 476 38.12 18.22 33.22
CA ILE A 476 39.56 18.42 33.37
C ILE A 476 40.14 17.29 34.22
N PRO A 477 41.16 16.56 33.73
CA PRO A 477 41.80 15.49 34.49
C PRO A 477 42.29 15.98 35.86
N GLY A 478 42.02 15.22 36.92
CA GLY A 478 42.33 15.58 38.30
C GLY A 478 41.26 16.45 38.96
N LEU A 479 40.96 17.63 38.40
CA LEU A 479 40.00 18.58 38.99
C LEU A 479 38.55 18.06 38.98
N ALA A 480 38.16 17.33 37.92
CA ALA A 480 36.84 16.71 37.81
C ALA A 480 36.58 15.66 38.91
N ASN A 481 37.63 15.10 39.51
CA ASN A 481 37.53 14.05 40.54
C ASN A 481 37.54 14.60 41.98
N LEU A 482 37.64 15.92 42.17
CA LEU A 482 37.67 16.52 43.50
C LEU A 482 36.32 16.37 44.21
N PRO A 483 36.30 15.97 45.50
CA PRO A 483 35.07 15.94 46.27
C PRO A 483 34.48 17.35 46.39
N LEU A 484 33.16 17.46 46.38
CA LEU A 484 32.37 18.71 46.50
C LEU A 484 32.44 19.70 45.32
N VAL A 485 33.56 19.79 44.61
CA VAL A 485 33.76 20.81 43.55
C VAL A 485 34.03 20.24 42.15
N GLY A 486 34.20 18.92 42.01
CA GLY A 486 34.51 18.29 40.72
C GLY A 486 33.46 18.50 39.62
N GLU A 487 32.17 18.65 39.98
CA GLU A 487 31.07 18.96 39.05
C GLU A 487 31.21 20.35 38.41
N LEU A 488 31.94 21.28 39.04
CA LEU A 488 32.25 22.57 38.43
C LEU A 488 33.30 22.45 37.33
N PHE A 489 34.09 21.38 37.29
CA PHE A 489 35.19 21.16 36.33
C PHE A 489 34.90 20.04 35.33
N SER A 490 33.65 19.60 35.28
CA SER A 490 33.17 18.57 34.38
C SER A 490 31.79 18.93 33.84
N TRP A 491 31.40 18.23 32.78
CA TRP A 491 30.04 18.17 32.31
C TRP A 491 29.66 16.72 32.05
N ASP A 492 28.39 16.42 32.35
CA ASP A 492 27.77 15.14 32.12
C ASP A 492 26.64 15.33 31.10
N LYS A 493 26.67 14.51 30.06
CA LYS A 493 25.55 14.32 29.13
C LYS A 493 24.98 12.94 29.34
N THR A 494 23.70 12.87 29.69
CA THR A 494 22.93 11.62 29.70
C THR A 494 21.90 11.69 28.59
N GLU A 495 21.90 10.67 27.74
CA GLU A 495 20.96 10.51 26.64
C GLU A 495 20.25 9.17 26.83
N MET A 496 18.93 9.23 26.99
CA MET A 496 18.08 8.06 27.11
C MET A 496 17.11 8.03 25.93
N THR A 497 17.16 6.97 25.14
CA THR A 497 16.25 6.71 24.03
C THR A 497 15.40 5.50 24.38
N GLU A 498 14.09 5.65 24.31
CA GLU A 498 13.11 4.59 24.57
C GLU A 498 12.15 4.52 23.39
N ARG A 499 12.11 3.35 22.74
CA ARG A 499 11.24 3.05 21.61
C ARG A 499 10.28 1.94 22.04
N GLU A 500 9.00 2.23 22.06
CA GLU A 500 7.95 1.26 22.34
C GLU A 500 7.08 1.08 21.10
N LEU A 501 6.83 -0.15 20.69
CA LEU A 501 5.91 -0.49 19.61
C LEU A 501 4.81 -1.38 20.19
N VAL A 502 3.55 -1.03 19.96
CA VAL A 502 2.39 -1.82 20.41
C VAL A 502 1.46 -2.08 19.23
N ALA A 503 1.02 -3.33 19.09
CA ALA A 503 0.05 -3.73 18.07
C ALA A 503 -1.24 -4.20 18.74
N ILE A 504 -2.37 -3.58 18.38
CA ILE A 504 -3.70 -3.90 18.89
C ILE A 504 -4.58 -4.26 17.70
N ILE A 505 -5.37 -5.32 17.81
CA ILE A 505 -6.28 -5.75 16.74
C ILE A 505 -7.72 -5.76 17.23
N SER A 506 -8.64 -5.33 16.38
CA SER A 506 -10.08 -5.34 16.62
C SER A 506 -10.77 -6.07 15.47
N ALA A 507 -11.78 -6.88 15.75
CA ALA A 507 -12.52 -7.60 14.71
C ALA A 507 -14.03 -7.59 14.94
N PHE A 508 -14.77 -7.45 13.85
CA PHE A 508 -16.21 -7.25 13.84
C PHE A 508 -16.85 -8.16 12.79
N ILE A 509 -17.86 -8.92 13.20
CA ILE A 509 -18.76 -9.61 12.27
C ILE A 509 -19.69 -8.55 11.67
N ILE A 510 -19.75 -8.46 10.35
CA ILE A 510 -20.69 -7.62 9.62
C ILE A 510 -21.90 -8.48 9.28
N ASP A 511 -23.07 -8.12 9.82
CA ASP A 511 -24.33 -8.74 9.46
C ASP A 511 -25.04 -7.93 8.38
N ASP A 512 -25.60 -8.64 7.40
CA ASP A 512 -26.22 -8.08 6.21
C ASP A 512 -27.61 -7.54 6.58
N GLY A 513 -27.69 -6.27 7.01
CA GLY A 513 -28.98 -5.62 7.28
C GLY A 513 -29.04 -4.45 8.28
N SER A 514 -27.94 -4.01 8.90
CA SER A 514 -27.96 -2.82 9.77
C SER A 514 -26.82 -1.86 9.42
N ASP A 515 -27.16 -0.59 9.25
CA ASP A 515 -26.24 0.55 9.15
C ASP A 515 -25.08 0.44 10.15
N VAL A 516 -23.90 0.00 9.71
CA VAL A 516 -22.65 0.01 10.52
C VAL A 516 -21.88 1.32 10.27
N PHE A 517 -22.62 2.43 10.20
CA PHE A 517 -22.07 3.78 10.22
C PHE A 517 -22.73 4.58 11.33
N GLU A 518 -22.70 4.12 12.58
CA GLU A 518 -22.80 5.05 13.71
C GLU A 518 -22.38 4.43 15.04
N LYS A 519 -21.56 5.20 15.76
CA LYS A 519 -21.09 5.04 17.15
C LYS A 519 -20.01 3.98 17.39
N GLU A 520 -18.74 4.39 17.31
CA GLU A 520 -17.76 3.96 18.33
C GLU A 520 -16.45 4.77 18.42
N ASP A 521 -16.29 5.90 17.74
CA ASP A 521 -15.05 6.69 17.85
C ASP A 521 -14.94 7.55 19.13
N ASP A 522 -16.00 7.70 19.93
CA ASP A 522 -16.01 8.67 21.03
C ASP A 522 -15.67 8.13 22.43
N ASP A 523 -15.88 6.85 22.77
CA ASP A 523 -15.93 6.49 24.21
C ASP A 523 -14.59 6.06 24.83
N TYR A 524 -13.59 5.61 24.04
CA TYR A 524 -12.27 5.23 24.60
C TYR A 524 -11.30 6.41 24.71
N VAL A 525 -11.23 7.28 23.70
CA VAL A 525 -10.32 8.44 23.68
C VAL A 525 -10.79 9.53 24.65
N HIS A 526 -12.11 9.74 24.79
CA HIS A 526 -12.65 10.74 25.72
C HIS A 526 -12.62 10.31 27.20
N LYS A 527 -12.74 9.02 27.52
CA LYS A 527 -12.69 8.57 28.93
C LYS A 527 -11.28 8.43 29.50
N HIS A 528 -10.27 8.15 28.67
CA HIS A 528 -8.92 7.84 29.15
C HIS A 528 -7.82 8.82 28.75
N GLY A 529 -8.14 9.90 28.00
CA GLY A 529 -7.22 11.02 27.79
C GLY A 529 -5.83 10.62 27.26
N GLY A 530 -5.77 9.58 26.42
CA GLY A 530 -4.52 9.08 25.86
C GLY A 530 -3.59 8.39 26.87
N LYS A 531 -4.07 7.96 28.04
CA LYS A 531 -3.30 7.10 28.95
C LYS A 531 -3.59 5.63 28.66
N LEU A 532 -2.53 4.88 28.34
CA LEU A 532 -2.56 3.42 28.35
C LEU A 532 -2.92 2.92 29.77
N PRO A 533 -3.60 1.76 29.89
CA PRO A 533 -3.84 1.11 31.17
C PRO A 533 -2.52 0.90 31.91
N ASN A 534 -2.48 1.24 33.20
CA ASN A 534 -1.30 1.04 34.07
C ASN A 534 -1.14 -0.44 34.52
N ASP A 535 -1.97 -1.32 33.98
CA ASP A 535 -2.26 -2.67 34.46
C ASP A 535 -2.09 -3.73 33.37
N LEU A 536 -1.22 -3.47 32.38
CA LEU A 536 -0.50 -4.53 31.70
C LEU A 536 0.70 -4.91 32.58
N GLY A 537 0.49 -5.89 33.46
CA GLY A 537 1.57 -6.49 34.23
C GLY A 537 2.58 -7.18 33.30
N LEU A 538 3.64 -6.45 32.96
CA LEU A 538 4.88 -6.95 32.36
C LEU A 538 6.08 -6.37 33.09
#